data_AF-A0A3Q8XSE6-F1
#
_entry.id   AF-A0A3Q8XSE6-F1
#
_cell.length_a   1.000
_cell.length_b   1.000
_cell.length_c   1.000
_cell.angle_alpha   90.00
_cell.angle_beta   90.00
_cell.angle_gamma   90.00
#
_symmetry.space_group_name_H-M   'P 1'
#
loop_
_entity.id
_entity.type
_entity.pdbx_description
1 polymer ?
#
loop_
_entity_poly.entity_id
_entity_poly.type
_entity_poly.pdbx_seq_one_letter_code
_entity_poly.pdbx_strand_id
1 'polypeptide(L)'
;MCATASLGVLAGCQALPGEGPSALSIASTAGQSAAEQNRPTATVFDVVQVDAYSARLVADYTARMLNRRFGIGSAGNTALIGVGDQVQVTIFEAGESGLFSTAESKQTSLQLIVQPDGRVPIPYVGSVQFAGRTAEQVRQAILSSLRDKAVEPDVIITTTSTDSRAVTVAGAVNASQQVSLSLSGDRIMDVIAKAGGPRQEPYETYVTLTRGQSTGTVLLKSIIEDPSENIFVQPNDQVFVTHDPRTFTILGQTSSNSRIPFGSNDLNLLEAIALAGGGEDSSVDARGYFVFRYEEPEIVKLLIGDARFKALMDKGYATDKNGRFPIVYQFDMRNPDSFITGQTFPVKNRDVIYASRHPTVDIQRFLSLVSQPVGVASGVVRLSE
;
A
#
# COMPACT_ATOMS: atom_id res chain seq x y z
N MET A 1 22.58 5.61 76.53
CA MET A 1 23.02 6.49 75.42
C MET A 1 22.34 5.98 74.16
N CYS A 2 21.25 6.66 73.77
CA CYS A 2 20.48 6.34 72.56
C CYS A 2 21.29 6.74 71.33
N ALA A 3 21.76 5.75 70.56
CA ALA A 3 22.17 5.97 69.18
C ALA A 3 20.93 5.74 68.30
N THR A 4 20.33 6.84 67.88
CA THR A 4 19.22 6.89 66.94
C THR A 4 19.62 6.27 65.59
N ALA A 5 19.01 5.14 65.25
CA ALA A 5 19.08 4.54 63.93
C ALA A 5 18.13 5.31 62.98
N SER A 6 18.70 6.18 62.17
CA SER A 6 18.00 6.94 61.15
C SER A 6 17.69 6.03 59.96
N LEU A 7 16.48 5.45 59.90
CA LEU A 7 15.94 4.84 58.68
C LEU A 7 15.64 5.96 57.66
N GLY A 8 16.61 6.24 56.79
CA GLY A 8 16.40 7.10 55.63
C GLY A 8 15.60 6.35 54.56
N VAL A 9 14.35 6.77 54.34
CA VAL A 9 13.52 6.31 53.22
C VAL A 9 14.14 6.81 51.92
N LEU A 10 14.82 5.93 51.19
CA LEU A 10 15.31 6.16 49.82
C LEU A 10 14.12 6.19 48.84
N ALA A 11 13.34 7.27 48.87
CA ALA A 11 12.40 7.61 47.80
C ALA A 11 13.18 8.25 46.64
N GLY A 12 13.93 7.44 45.90
CA GLY A 12 14.83 7.93 44.86
C GLY A 12 15.27 6.85 43.89
N CYS A 13 14.34 6.02 43.39
CA CYS A 13 14.61 5.09 42.29
C CYS A 13 13.70 5.41 41.11
N GLN A 14 13.92 6.58 40.48
CA GLN A 14 13.42 6.80 39.13
C GLN A 14 14.64 6.85 38.21
N ALA A 15 14.67 5.95 37.23
CA ALA A 15 15.71 5.74 36.22
C ALA A 15 16.91 4.86 36.65
N LEU A 16 16.63 3.58 36.92
CA LEU A 16 17.57 2.56 36.50
C LEU A 16 17.63 2.58 34.96
N PRO A 17 18.82 2.55 34.32
CA PRO A 17 18.93 2.41 32.87
C PRO A 17 18.20 1.13 32.43
N GLY A 18 17.14 1.29 31.63
CA GLY A 18 16.27 0.21 31.18
C GLY A 18 16.08 0.24 29.66
N GLU A 19 16.08 -0.93 29.04
CA GLU A 19 15.83 -1.08 27.61
C GLU A 19 14.32 -1.00 27.32
N GLY A 20 13.80 0.23 27.18
CA GLY A 20 12.40 0.49 26.82
C GLY A 20 11.39 0.28 27.97
N PRO A 21 10.09 0.59 27.78
CA PRO A 21 9.08 0.61 28.83
C PRO A 21 8.64 -0.78 29.31
N SER A 22 8.16 -0.90 30.56
CA SER A 22 7.50 -2.13 31.05
C SER A 22 6.03 -2.18 30.60
N ALA A 23 5.41 -3.38 30.64
CA ALA A 23 4.00 -3.54 30.33
C ALA A 23 3.10 -2.59 31.15
N LEU A 24 3.40 -2.45 32.45
CA LEU A 24 2.67 -1.55 33.35
C LEU A 24 2.79 -0.07 32.93
N SER A 25 3.99 0.35 32.50
CA SER A 25 4.24 1.72 32.04
C SER A 25 3.47 2.05 30.76
N ILE A 26 3.42 1.11 29.81
CA ILE A 26 2.63 1.26 28.58
C ILE A 26 1.14 1.36 28.94
N ALA A 27 0.64 0.44 29.76
CA ALA A 27 -0.77 0.41 30.14
C ALA A 27 -1.21 1.64 30.95
N SER A 28 -0.35 2.16 31.85
CA SER A 28 -0.70 3.34 32.67
C SER A 28 -0.71 4.64 31.87
N THR A 29 0.10 4.72 30.80
CA THR A 29 0.20 5.89 29.92
C THR A 29 -0.91 5.92 28.86
N ALA A 30 -1.55 4.77 28.60
CA ALA A 30 -2.63 4.66 27.62
C ALA A 30 -3.80 5.62 27.93
N GLY A 31 -4.20 6.39 26.93
CA GLY A 31 -5.26 7.38 27.03
C GLY A 31 -4.95 8.60 27.89
N GLN A 32 -3.68 8.84 28.23
CA GLN A 32 -3.24 10.08 28.86
C GLN A 32 -2.90 11.15 27.81
N SER A 33 -3.29 12.40 28.08
CA SER A 33 -2.90 13.59 27.33
C SER A 33 -1.43 13.94 27.53
N ALA A 34 -0.90 14.79 26.65
CA ALA A 34 0.46 15.35 26.77
C ALA A 34 0.71 16.04 28.12
N ALA A 35 -0.31 16.71 28.66
CA ALA A 35 -0.23 17.38 29.96
C ALA A 35 -0.18 16.36 31.12
N GLU A 36 -1.02 15.32 31.09
CA GLU A 36 -1.02 14.25 32.10
C GLU A 36 0.32 13.49 32.13
N GLN A 37 0.97 13.35 30.96
CA GLN A 37 2.28 12.70 30.83
C GLN A 37 3.48 13.61 31.17
N ASN A 38 3.26 14.90 31.44
CA ASN A 38 4.32 15.92 31.55
C ASN A 38 5.27 15.92 30.33
N ARG A 39 4.73 15.71 29.14
CA ARG A 39 5.47 15.64 27.86
C ARG A 39 4.75 16.49 26.80
N PRO A 40 5.23 17.71 26.50
CA PRO A 40 4.52 18.71 25.68
C PRO A 40 4.11 18.26 24.27
N THR A 41 4.75 17.23 23.72
CA THR A 41 4.49 16.68 22.38
C THR A 41 4.30 15.17 22.40
N ALA A 42 3.80 14.62 23.52
CA ALA A 42 3.49 13.19 23.56
C ALA A 42 2.34 12.84 22.61
N THR A 43 2.56 11.79 21.83
CA THR A 43 1.50 11.15 21.06
C THR A 43 0.55 10.45 22.02
N VAL A 44 -0.72 10.86 22.00
CA VAL A 44 -1.78 10.14 22.71
C VAL A 44 -2.08 8.86 21.94
N PHE A 45 -2.19 7.74 22.63
CA PHE A 45 -2.57 6.43 22.07
C PHE A 45 -3.48 5.71 23.07
N ASP A 46 -4.16 4.66 22.62
CA ASP A 46 -4.90 3.74 23.51
C ASP A 46 -4.36 2.31 23.39
N VAL A 47 -4.66 1.50 24.39
CA VAL A 47 -4.28 0.08 24.43
C VAL A 47 -5.52 -0.80 24.29
N VAL A 48 -5.48 -1.71 23.32
CA VAL A 48 -6.51 -2.74 23.11
C VAL A 48 -5.93 -4.09 23.48
N GLN A 49 -6.57 -4.82 24.39
CA GLN A 49 -6.23 -6.22 24.62
C GLN A 49 -6.64 -7.04 23.40
N VAL A 50 -5.71 -7.83 22.86
CA VAL A 50 -5.98 -8.70 21.73
C VAL A 50 -6.71 -9.93 22.23
N ASP A 51 -7.86 -10.17 21.63
CA ASP A 51 -8.73 -11.31 21.81
C ASP A 51 -9.24 -11.80 20.43
N ALA A 52 -10.02 -12.87 20.42
CA ALA A 52 -10.53 -13.45 19.17
C ALA A 52 -11.39 -12.46 18.36
N TYR A 53 -12.09 -11.52 19.01
CA TYR A 53 -12.94 -10.54 18.34
C TYR A 53 -12.09 -9.46 17.64
N SER A 54 -11.21 -8.80 18.40
CA SER A 54 -10.31 -7.78 17.88
C SER A 54 -9.36 -8.32 16.83
N ALA A 55 -8.84 -9.55 16.98
CA ALA A 55 -7.99 -10.18 15.97
C ALA A 55 -8.71 -10.38 14.63
N ARG A 56 -9.94 -10.92 14.66
CA ARG A 56 -10.76 -11.10 13.44
C ARG A 56 -11.16 -9.77 12.82
N LEU A 57 -11.58 -8.82 13.65
CA LEU A 57 -11.96 -7.48 13.20
C LEU A 57 -10.81 -6.77 12.46
N VAL A 58 -9.58 -6.92 12.97
CA VAL A 58 -8.36 -6.38 12.32
C VAL A 58 -7.97 -7.18 11.07
N ALA A 59 -8.16 -8.50 11.06
CA ALA A 59 -7.90 -9.38 9.92
C ALA A 59 -8.83 -9.11 8.73
N ASP A 60 -10.12 -8.95 8.99
CA ASP A 60 -11.14 -8.79 7.95
C ASP A 60 -11.15 -7.37 7.36
N TYR A 61 -10.50 -6.40 8.01
CA TYR A 61 -10.47 -5.02 7.55
C TYR A 61 -9.49 -4.82 6.38
N THR A 62 -10.03 -4.87 5.16
CA THR A 62 -9.32 -4.48 3.92
C THR A 62 -9.69 -3.06 3.52
N ALA A 63 -8.74 -2.14 3.56
CA ALA A 63 -8.95 -0.80 3.05
C ALA A 63 -8.98 -0.83 1.51
N ARG A 64 -10.16 -0.59 0.90
CA ARG A 64 -10.32 -0.43 -0.56
C ARG A 64 -9.74 0.90 -1.02
N MET A 65 -8.77 0.89 -1.94
CA MET A 65 -7.94 2.06 -2.27
C MET A 65 -8.18 2.61 -3.67
N LEU A 66 -8.11 1.80 -4.74
CA LEU A 66 -8.25 2.28 -6.12
C LEU A 66 -9.70 2.47 -6.52
N ASN A 67 -10.56 1.48 -6.28
CA ASN A 67 -11.98 1.57 -6.66
C ASN A 67 -12.67 2.76 -5.98
N ARG A 68 -12.38 3.00 -4.70
CA ARG A 68 -12.92 4.17 -3.98
C ARG A 68 -12.49 5.51 -4.59
N ARG A 69 -11.28 5.60 -5.16
CA ARG A 69 -10.70 6.85 -5.66
C ARG A 69 -10.97 7.12 -7.14
N PHE A 70 -10.98 6.08 -7.96
CA PHE A 70 -11.12 6.19 -9.42
C PHE A 70 -12.41 5.58 -9.97
N GLY A 71 -13.16 4.85 -9.13
CA GLY A 71 -14.21 3.93 -9.58
C GLY A 71 -13.65 2.74 -10.35
N ILE A 72 -14.49 1.75 -10.66
CA ILE A 72 -14.13 0.63 -11.54
C ILE A 72 -13.73 1.14 -12.95
N GLY A 73 -14.28 2.29 -13.34
CA GLY A 73 -14.19 2.82 -14.70
C GLY A 73 -15.05 2.00 -15.67
N SER A 74 -14.96 2.36 -16.95
CA SER A 74 -15.51 1.57 -18.05
C SER A 74 -14.45 1.52 -19.13
N ALA A 75 -14.37 0.42 -19.87
CA ALA A 75 -13.89 0.50 -21.24
C ALA A 75 -14.74 1.57 -21.91
N GLY A 76 -14.15 2.69 -22.34
CA GLY A 76 -14.91 3.71 -23.05
C GLY A 76 -15.62 3.02 -24.22
N ASN A 77 -16.95 3.01 -24.24
CA ASN A 77 -17.77 2.22 -25.18
C ASN A 77 -17.55 2.60 -26.66
N THR A 78 -16.64 3.52 -26.95
CA THR A 78 -16.37 4.02 -28.27
C THR A 78 -14.89 4.39 -28.38
N ALA A 79 -14.12 3.55 -29.07
CA ALA A 79 -12.75 3.88 -29.44
C ALA A 79 -12.76 5.02 -30.47
N LEU A 80 -12.32 6.20 -30.04
CA LEU A 80 -12.12 7.34 -30.92
C LEU A 80 -10.70 7.31 -31.47
N ILE A 81 -10.57 7.68 -32.73
CA ILE A 81 -9.27 7.91 -33.37
C ILE A 81 -8.70 9.21 -32.78
N GLY A 82 -7.42 9.21 -32.44
CA GLY A 82 -6.71 10.37 -31.91
C GLY A 82 -5.55 10.84 -32.79
N VAL A 83 -4.95 11.95 -32.41
CA VAL A 83 -3.76 12.51 -33.07
C VAL A 83 -2.57 11.57 -32.90
N GLY A 84 -1.84 11.30 -33.98
CA GLY A 84 -0.72 10.36 -33.99
C GLY A 84 -1.10 8.91 -34.28
N ASP A 85 -2.39 8.56 -34.28
CA ASP A 85 -2.83 7.22 -34.68
C ASP A 85 -2.49 6.94 -36.16
N GLN A 86 -2.18 5.69 -36.44
CA GLN A 86 -2.00 5.20 -37.80
C GLN A 86 -3.24 4.43 -38.24
N VAL A 87 -3.73 4.76 -39.43
CA VAL A 87 -4.96 4.22 -40.00
C VAL A 87 -4.71 3.77 -41.42
N GLN A 88 -5.24 2.60 -41.77
CA GLN A 88 -5.33 2.12 -43.12
C GLN A 88 -6.74 2.38 -43.65
N VAL A 89 -6.84 3.19 -44.69
CA VAL A 89 -8.08 3.45 -45.40
C VAL A 89 -8.05 2.65 -46.69
N THR A 90 -8.92 1.66 -46.82
CA THR A 90 -9.08 0.87 -48.05
C THR A 90 -10.35 1.31 -48.75
N ILE A 91 -10.20 1.82 -49.97
CA ILE A 91 -11.30 2.30 -50.82
C ILE A 91 -11.50 1.27 -51.93
N PHE A 92 -12.73 0.76 -52.06
CA PHE A 92 -13.17 -0.15 -53.09
C PHE A 92 -14.03 0.60 -54.11
N GLU A 93 -13.93 0.22 -55.37
CA GLU A 93 -14.72 0.80 -56.46
C GLU A 93 -15.14 -0.29 -57.46
N ALA A 94 -16.39 -0.27 -57.91
CA ALA A 94 -16.95 -1.35 -58.74
C ALA A 94 -16.48 -1.31 -60.21
N GLY A 95 -16.06 -0.14 -60.69
CA GLY A 95 -15.69 0.11 -62.10
C GLY A 95 -14.34 -0.49 -62.52
N GLU A 96 -14.19 -0.80 -63.82
CA GLU A 96 -12.94 -1.34 -64.42
C GLU A 96 -11.88 -0.25 -64.69
N SER A 97 -12.25 1.02 -64.66
CA SER A 97 -11.38 2.19 -64.80
C SER A 97 -11.87 3.32 -63.89
N GLY A 98 -11.86 3.06 -62.60
CA GLY A 98 -12.31 3.98 -61.56
C GLY A 98 -11.22 4.92 -61.06
N LEU A 99 -11.58 5.81 -60.16
CA LEU A 99 -10.66 6.73 -59.49
C LEU A 99 -9.68 5.99 -58.55
N PHE A 100 -10.12 4.86 -58.01
CA PHE A 100 -9.39 4.02 -57.06
C PHE A 100 -9.30 2.53 -57.47
N SER A 101 -9.73 2.21 -58.71
CA SER A 101 -9.64 0.87 -59.29
C SER A 101 -8.89 0.86 -60.62
N THR A 102 -8.18 -0.23 -60.88
CA THR A 102 -7.59 -0.58 -62.17
C THR A 102 -8.22 -1.88 -62.68
N ALA A 103 -7.92 -2.27 -63.92
CA ALA A 103 -8.34 -3.56 -64.47
C ALA A 103 -7.85 -4.77 -63.63
N GLU A 104 -6.80 -4.60 -62.84
CA GLU A 104 -6.13 -5.65 -62.05
C GLU A 104 -6.48 -5.59 -60.56
N SER A 105 -6.87 -4.42 -60.03
CA SER A 105 -7.22 -4.22 -58.61
C SER A 105 -8.43 -3.31 -58.46
N LYS A 106 -9.48 -3.81 -57.79
CA LYS A 106 -10.70 -3.04 -57.47
C LYS A 106 -10.61 -2.25 -56.15
N GLN A 107 -9.41 -2.13 -55.58
CA GLN A 107 -9.20 -1.44 -54.32
C GLN A 107 -7.87 -0.68 -54.28
N THR A 108 -7.86 0.39 -53.49
CA THR A 108 -6.66 1.16 -53.11
C THR A 108 -6.57 1.24 -51.60
N SER A 109 -5.40 0.92 -51.04
CA SER A 109 -5.14 1.01 -49.60
C SER A 109 -4.15 2.13 -49.30
N LEU A 110 -4.53 3.05 -48.42
CA LEU A 110 -3.73 4.19 -48.00
C LEU A 110 -3.37 4.04 -46.52
N GLN A 111 -2.08 3.99 -46.20
CA GLN A 111 -1.61 4.05 -44.82
C GLN A 111 -1.34 5.51 -44.46
N LEU A 112 -2.08 6.04 -43.48
CA LEU A 112 -2.13 7.45 -43.16
C LEU A 112 -1.94 7.67 -41.67
N ILE A 113 -1.37 8.82 -41.30
CA ILE A 113 -1.16 9.23 -39.91
C ILE A 113 -2.02 10.45 -39.62
N VAL A 114 -2.73 10.44 -38.51
CA VAL A 114 -3.56 11.56 -38.07
C VAL A 114 -2.67 12.72 -37.63
N GLN A 115 -2.78 13.85 -38.33
CA GLN A 115 -1.93 15.02 -38.13
C GLN A 115 -2.31 15.80 -36.86
N PRO A 116 -1.46 16.74 -36.37
CA PRO A 116 -1.73 17.53 -35.17
C PRO A 116 -3.03 18.34 -35.17
N ASP A 117 -3.53 18.74 -36.34
CA ASP A 117 -4.84 19.39 -36.51
C ASP A 117 -6.03 18.41 -36.44
N GLY A 118 -5.74 17.12 -36.25
CA GLY A 118 -6.71 16.03 -36.16
C GLY A 118 -7.22 15.53 -37.51
N ARG A 119 -6.61 15.98 -38.62
CA ARG A 119 -7.07 15.66 -39.98
C ARG A 119 -6.11 14.77 -40.74
N VAL A 120 -6.64 14.17 -41.80
CA VAL A 120 -5.89 13.32 -42.74
C VAL A 120 -6.25 13.73 -44.17
N PRO A 121 -5.26 14.03 -45.03
CA PRO A 121 -5.50 14.29 -46.44
C PRO A 121 -5.77 12.98 -47.18
N ILE A 122 -6.91 12.92 -47.88
CA ILE A 122 -7.30 11.78 -48.72
C ILE A 122 -7.42 12.27 -50.17
N PRO A 123 -6.76 11.61 -51.14
CA PRO A 123 -6.86 11.97 -52.56
C PRO A 123 -8.32 12.09 -53.01
N TYR A 124 -8.61 13.15 -53.78
CA TYR A 124 -9.94 13.47 -54.34
C TYR A 124 -11.06 13.79 -53.33
N VAL A 125 -10.87 13.49 -52.05
CA VAL A 125 -11.78 13.87 -50.95
C VAL A 125 -11.34 15.19 -50.31
N GLY A 126 -10.04 15.38 -50.11
CA GLY A 126 -9.48 16.52 -49.38
C GLY A 126 -9.14 16.15 -47.93
N SER A 127 -9.13 17.15 -47.04
CA SER A 127 -8.78 16.96 -45.63
C SER A 127 -9.98 16.51 -44.81
N VAL A 128 -9.91 15.32 -44.22
CA VAL A 128 -11.01 14.71 -43.44
C VAL A 128 -10.66 14.73 -41.95
N GLN A 129 -11.63 15.05 -41.10
CA GLN A 129 -11.47 15.00 -39.64
C GLN A 129 -11.47 13.55 -39.14
N PHE A 130 -10.37 13.11 -38.53
CA PHE A 130 -10.24 11.79 -37.91
C PHE A 130 -10.27 11.88 -36.39
N ALA A 131 -9.51 12.81 -35.80
CA ALA A 131 -9.40 12.93 -34.36
C ALA A 131 -10.77 13.22 -33.72
N GLY A 132 -11.09 12.46 -32.66
CA GLY A 132 -12.36 12.55 -31.94
C GLY A 132 -13.54 11.84 -32.62
N ARG A 133 -13.31 11.09 -33.71
CA ARG A 133 -14.35 10.33 -34.42
C ARG A 133 -14.13 8.82 -34.33
N THR A 134 -15.22 8.08 -34.51
CA THR A 134 -15.16 6.61 -34.69
C THR A 134 -14.75 6.25 -36.12
N ALA A 135 -14.24 5.04 -36.32
CA ALA A 135 -13.97 4.51 -37.65
C ALA A 135 -15.22 4.58 -38.56
N GLU A 136 -16.40 4.26 -38.03
CA GLU A 136 -17.66 4.38 -38.78
C GLU A 136 -18.03 5.82 -39.14
N GLN A 137 -17.84 6.78 -38.24
CA GLN A 137 -18.10 8.20 -38.54
C GLN A 137 -17.16 8.74 -39.62
N VAL A 138 -15.91 8.31 -39.62
CA VAL A 138 -14.94 8.68 -40.65
C VAL A 138 -15.27 7.98 -41.97
N ARG A 139 -15.65 6.69 -41.95
CA ARG A 139 -16.10 5.94 -43.12
C ARG A 139 -17.24 6.66 -43.82
N GLN A 140 -18.28 7.05 -43.07
CA GLN A 140 -19.43 7.78 -43.62
C GLN A 140 -19.02 9.14 -44.22
N ALA A 141 -18.09 9.86 -43.57
CA ALA A 141 -17.59 11.13 -44.11
C ALA A 141 -16.86 10.95 -45.45
N ILE A 142 -16.01 9.92 -45.58
CA ILE A 142 -15.32 9.62 -46.83
C ILE A 142 -16.32 9.18 -47.90
N LEU A 143 -17.22 8.24 -47.59
CA LEU A 143 -18.25 7.76 -48.51
C LEU A 143 -19.10 8.91 -49.07
N SER A 144 -19.57 9.80 -48.19
CA SER A 144 -20.36 10.96 -48.62
C SER A 144 -19.60 11.89 -49.56
N SER A 145 -18.28 12.02 -49.38
CA SER A 145 -17.42 12.86 -50.22
C SER A 145 -17.05 12.22 -51.55
N LEU A 146 -17.18 10.89 -51.66
CA LEU A 146 -16.85 10.09 -52.85
C LEU A 146 -18.07 9.75 -53.71
N ARG A 147 -19.30 9.87 -53.20
CA ARG A 147 -20.53 9.49 -53.93
C ARG A 147 -20.64 10.07 -55.34
N ASP A 148 -20.24 11.32 -55.52
CA ASP A 148 -20.33 12.01 -56.82
C ASP A 148 -19.03 11.94 -57.64
N LYS A 149 -18.02 11.19 -57.16
CA LYS A 149 -16.67 11.15 -57.73
C LYS A 149 -16.19 9.76 -58.13
N ALA A 150 -16.74 8.71 -57.51
CA ALA A 150 -16.36 7.32 -57.73
C ALA A 150 -17.60 6.45 -58.00
N VAL A 151 -17.44 5.33 -58.70
CA VAL A 151 -18.54 4.42 -59.06
C VAL A 151 -18.77 3.39 -57.94
N GLU A 152 -19.88 3.56 -57.22
CA GLU A 152 -20.27 2.69 -56.10
C GLU A 152 -19.13 2.49 -55.08
N PRO A 153 -18.60 3.57 -54.47
CA PRO A 153 -17.47 3.45 -53.58
C PRO A 153 -17.87 2.73 -52.29
N ASP A 154 -17.01 1.84 -51.80
CA ASP A 154 -17.05 1.34 -50.42
C ASP A 154 -15.73 1.61 -49.70
N VAL A 155 -15.78 1.80 -48.39
CA VAL A 155 -14.61 2.22 -47.60
C VAL A 155 -14.51 1.38 -46.33
N ILE A 156 -13.33 0.83 -46.09
CA ILE A 156 -12.96 0.16 -44.85
C ILE A 156 -11.87 0.98 -44.16
N ILE A 157 -12.02 1.18 -42.85
CA ILE A 157 -11.02 1.87 -42.02
C ILE A 157 -10.53 0.89 -40.96
N THR A 158 -9.23 0.60 -41.00
CA THR A 158 -8.56 -0.25 -40.03
C THR A 158 -7.54 0.58 -39.27
N THR A 159 -7.56 0.55 -37.94
CA THR A 159 -6.53 1.22 -37.14
C THR A 159 -5.32 0.31 -36.98
N THR A 160 -4.16 0.73 -37.50
CA THR A 160 -2.92 -0.06 -37.46
C THR A 160 -2.05 0.25 -36.25
N SER A 161 -2.10 1.50 -35.74
CA SER A 161 -1.49 1.89 -34.46
C SER A 161 -2.42 2.84 -33.70
N THR A 162 -2.43 2.71 -32.37
CA THR A 162 -3.27 3.52 -31.47
C THR A 162 -2.40 4.29 -30.46
N ASP A 163 -1.38 4.99 -30.97
CA ASP A 163 -0.40 5.72 -30.15
C ASP A 163 -1.06 6.83 -29.31
N SER A 164 -2.18 7.38 -29.78
CA SER A 164 -2.97 8.36 -29.01
C SER A 164 -3.69 7.75 -27.79
N ARG A 165 -3.85 6.41 -27.78
CA ARG A 165 -4.55 5.66 -26.74
C ARG A 165 -3.57 4.71 -26.06
N ALA A 166 -2.56 5.28 -25.43
CA ALA A 166 -1.55 4.50 -24.75
C ALA A 166 -1.39 4.87 -23.27
N VAL A 167 -0.88 3.92 -22.50
CA VAL A 167 -0.58 4.03 -21.07
C VAL A 167 0.90 3.78 -20.87
N THR A 168 1.53 4.53 -19.98
CA THR A 168 2.92 4.29 -19.62
C THR A 168 2.98 3.27 -18.50
N VAL A 169 3.69 2.16 -18.69
CA VAL A 169 3.96 1.17 -17.64
C VAL A 169 5.45 1.17 -17.33
N ALA A 170 5.82 1.44 -16.09
CA ALA A 170 7.22 1.59 -15.69
C ALA A 170 7.52 1.03 -14.30
N GLY A 171 8.81 0.83 -14.01
CA GLY A 171 9.32 0.41 -12.71
C GLY A 171 9.69 -1.08 -12.66
N ALA A 172 9.25 -1.78 -11.62
CA ALA A 172 9.54 -3.18 -11.35
C ALA A 172 8.70 -4.15 -12.22
N VAL A 173 8.63 -3.89 -13.52
CA VAL A 173 8.06 -4.76 -14.57
C VAL A 173 9.15 -5.27 -15.50
N ASN A 174 8.95 -6.38 -16.20
CA ASN A 174 9.97 -6.94 -17.10
C ASN A 174 10.39 -5.95 -18.21
N ALA A 175 9.43 -5.27 -18.83
CA ALA A 175 9.65 -4.23 -19.85
C ALA A 175 8.94 -2.92 -19.47
N SER A 176 9.71 -1.89 -19.12
CA SER A 176 9.15 -0.53 -18.96
C SER A 176 8.94 0.09 -20.33
N GLN A 177 7.69 0.36 -20.70
CA GLN A 177 7.33 0.81 -22.04
C GLN A 177 5.97 1.52 -22.06
N GLN A 178 5.69 2.16 -23.18
CA GLN A 178 4.34 2.63 -23.52
C GLN A 178 3.54 1.46 -24.10
N VAL A 179 2.32 1.26 -23.60
CA VAL A 179 1.42 0.16 -23.96
C VAL A 179 0.18 0.73 -24.63
N SER A 180 -0.04 0.39 -25.90
CA SER A 180 -1.25 0.78 -26.64
C SER A 180 -2.48 0.01 -26.15
N LEU A 181 -3.59 0.73 -25.98
CA LEU A 181 -4.84 0.21 -25.41
C LEU A 181 -5.69 -0.50 -26.45
N SER A 182 -6.21 -1.67 -26.08
CA SER A 182 -7.15 -2.43 -26.93
C SER A 182 -8.47 -1.68 -27.17
N LEU A 183 -9.21 -2.07 -28.21
CA LEU A 183 -10.52 -1.49 -28.51
C LEU A 183 -11.58 -1.86 -27.46
N SER A 184 -11.43 -3.02 -26.80
CA SER A 184 -12.28 -3.47 -25.69
C SER A 184 -11.96 -2.79 -24.35
N GLY A 185 -10.94 -1.94 -24.32
CA GLY A 185 -10.38 -1.39 -23.08
C GLY A 185 -9.50 -2.40 -22.36
N ASP A 186 -8.51 -1.88 -21.65
CA ASP A 186 -7.59 -2.68 -20.83
C ASP A 186 -7.69 -2.24 -19.36
N ARG A 187 -7.46 -3.18 -18.45
CA ARG A 187 -7.32 -2.93 -17.02
C ARG A 187 -5.86 -2.86 -16.63
N ILE A 188 -5.61 -2.51 -15.37
CA ILE A 188 -4.26 -2.43 -14.78
C ILE A 188 -3.48 -3.72 -15.02
N MET A 189 -4.08 -4.88 -14.75
CA MET A 189 -3.40 -6.17 -14.92
C MET A 189 -3.08 -6.47 -16.39
N ASP A 190 -3.93 -6.05 -17.33
CA ASP A 190 -3.71 -6.28 -18.77
C ASP A 190 -2.50 -5.50 -19.26
N VAL A 191 -2.35 -4.24 -18.86
CA VAL A 191 -1.20 -3.41 -19.27
C VAL A 191 0.08 -3.83 -18.57
N ILE A 192 0.02 -4.30 -17.32
CA ILE A 192 1.17 -4.90 -16.63
C ILE A 192 1.60 -6.19 -17.33
N ALA A 193 0.65 -7.04 -17.75
CA ALA A 193 0.94 -8.25 -18.51
C ALA A 193 1.58 -7.95 -19.87
N LYS A 194 1.07 -6.95 -20.60
CA LYS A 194 1.69 -6.45 -21.85
C LYS A 194 3.10 -5.88 -21.64
N ALA A 195 3.40 -5.37 -20.44
CA ALA A 195 4.74 -4.97 -20.01
C ALA A 195 5.61 -6.15 -19.53
N GLY A 196 5.18 -7.39 -19.77
CA GLY A 196 5.90 -8.62 -19.43
C GLY A 196 5.70 -9.08 -17.98
N GLY A 197 4.79 -8.47 -17.22
CA GLY A 197 4.51 -8.85 -15.83
C GLY A 197 5.45 -8.21 -14.79
N PRO A 198 5.12 -8.33 -13.49
CA PRO A 198 5.95 -7.84 -12.39
C PRO A 198 7.26 -8.65 -12.28
N ARG A 199 8.35 -8.01 -11.84
CA ARG A 199 9.64 -8.67 -11.56
C ARG A 199 9.71 -9.33 -10.18
N GLN A 200 8.83 -8.93 -9.28
CA GLN A 200 8.85 -9.28 -7.86
C GLN A 200 7.53 -9.91 -7.48
N GLU A 201 7.50 -10.55 -6.31
CA GLU A 201 6.32 -11.25 -5.84
C GLU A 201 5.15 -10.28 -5.59
N PRO A 202 3.89 -10.69 -5.84
CA PRO A 202 2.73 -9.82 -5.69
C PRO A 202 2.56 -9.21 -4.29
N TYR A 203 3.08 -9.89 -3.27
CA TYR A 203 2.97 -9.49 -1.87
C TYR A 203 4.03 -8.46 -1.42
N GLU A 204 5.00 -8.13 -2.29
CA GLU A 204 6.04 -7.11 -2.12
C GLU A 204 5.98 -6.05 -3.22
N THR A 205 4.97 -6.13 -4.09
CA THR A 205 4.85 -5.29 -5.27
C THR A 205 3.66 -4.35 -5.12
N TYR A 206 3.89 -3.05 -5.25
CA TYR A 206 2.83 -2.05 -5.26
C TYR A 206 2.61 -1.51 -6.66
N VAL A 207 1.34 -1.34 -7.02
CA VAL A 207 0.93 -0.70 -8.26
C VAL A 207 0.41 0.69 -7.93
N THR A 208 1.00 1.70 -8.54
CA THR A 208 0.58 3.08 -8.44
C THR A 208 0.00 3.52 -9.78
N LEU A 209 -1.25 3.94 -9.78
CA LEU A 209 -1.90 4.57 -10.93
C LEU A 209 -1.93 6.09 -10.73
N THR A 210 -1.39 6.82 -11.70
CA THR A 210 -1.52 8.27 -11.81
C THR A 210 -2.38 8.62 -13.01
N ARG A 211 -3.50 9.29 -12.76
CA ARG A 211 -4.46 9.79 -13.76
C ARG A 211 -4.64 11.29 -13.57
N GLY A 212 -4.04 12.09 -14.45
CA GLY A 212 -4.01 13.54 -14.32
C GLY A 212 -3.34 13.96 -13.01
N GLN A 213 -4.08 14.63 -12.12
CA GLN A 213 -3.60 15.05 -10.78
C GLN A 213 -3.92 14.04 -9.67
N SER A 214 -4.56 12.92 -10.00
CA SER A 214 -4.97 11.92 -9.01
C SER A 214 -4.03 10.71 -9.05
N THR A 215 -3.46 10.38 -7.89
CA THR A 215 -2.64 9.18 -7.70
C THR A 215 -3.29 8.25 -6.69
N GLY A 216 -3.22 6.94 -6.93
CA GLY A 216 -3.60 5.91 -5.96
C GLY A 216 -2.65 4.73 -6.05
N THR A 217 -2.38 4.11 -4.90
CA THR A 217 -1.43 3.00 -4.77
C THR A 217 -2.12 1.84 -4.07
N VAL A 218 -1.90 0.63 -4.56
CA VAL A 218 -2.44 -0.60 -3.97
C VAL A 218 -1.40 -1.72 -4.07
N LEU A 219 -1.46 -2.68 -3.17
CA LEU A 219 -0.65 -3.89 -3.26
C LEU A 219 -1.13 -4.72 -4.47
N LEU A 220 -0.19 -5.21 -5.28
CA LEU A 220 -0.52 -6.02 -6.46
C LEU A 220 -1.34 -7.24 -6.08
N LYS A 221 -1.01 -7.90 -4.97
CA LYS A 221 -1.81 -9.02 -4.49
C LYS A 221 -3.27 -8.64 -4.21
N SER A 222 -3.54 -7.47 -3.64
CA SER A 222 -4.92 -7.02 -3.40
C SER A 222 -5.70 -6.86 -4.71
N ILE A 223 -5.04 -6.50 -5.82
CA ILE A 223 -5.67 -6.49 -7.16
C ILE A 223 -6.02 -7.91 -7.63
N ILE A 224 -5.16 -8.88 -7.32
CA ILE A 224 -5.36 -10.30 -7.70
C ILE A 224 -6.52 -10.92 -6.89
N GLU A 225 -6.62 -10.59 -5.61
CA GLU A 225 -7.62 -11.15 -4.70
C GLU A 225 -8.98 -10.43 -4.77
N ASP A 226 -8.99 -9.12 -5.00
CA ASP A 226 -10.20 -8.33 -5.19
C ASP A 226 -10.25 -7.76 -6.63
N PRO A 227 -11.00 -8.41 -7.55
CA PRO A 227 -11.17 -7.94 -8.92
C PRO A 227 -11.73 -6.51 -9.04
N SER A 228 -12.34 -5.96 -7.99
CA SER A 228 -12.83 -4.58 -7.99
C SER A 228 -11.71 -3.54 -7.95
N GLU A 229 -10.52 -3.91 -7.47
CA GLU A 229 -9.31 -3.08 -7.48
C GLU A 229 -8.60 -3.11 -8.86
N ASN A 230 -8.92 -4.09 -9.72
CA ASN A 230 -8.39 -4.17 -11.10
C ASN A 230 -9.17 -3.25 -12.05
N ILE A 231 -9.01 -1.94 -11.90
CA ILE A 231 -9.80 -0.94 -12.63
C ILE A 231 -9.33 -0.73 -14.08
N PHE A 232 -10.19 -0.16 -14.93
CA PHE A 232 -9.81 0.21 -16.30
C PHE A 232 -8.79 1.35 -16.33
N VAL A 233 -7.79 1.23 -17.19
CA VAL A 233 -6.84 2.31 -17.49
C VAL A 233 -7.35 3.17 -18.65
N GLN A 234 -6.91 4.43 -18.67
CA GLN A 234 -7.31 5.45 -19.65
C GLN A 234 -6.07 5.98 -20.40
N PRO A 235 -6.25 6.53 -21.62
CA PRO A 235 -5.15 7.18 -22.32
C PRO A 235 -4.43 8.21 -21.44
N ASN A 236 -3.09 8.19 -21.48
CA ASN A 236 -2.19 9.01 -20.66
C ASN A 236 -2.13 8.66 -19.16
N ASP A 237 -2.77 7.59 -18.72
CA ASP A 237 -2.49 7.05 -17.39
C ASP A 237 -1.01 6.62 -17.30
N GLN A 238 -0.45 6.74 -16.10
CA GLN A 238 0.86 6.19 -15.75
C GLN A 238 0.68 5.12 -14.69
N VAL A 239 1.10 3.90 -15.01
CA VAL A 239 1.12 2.75 -14.12
C VAL A 239 2.56 2.50 -13.70
N PHE A 240 2.86 2.80 -12.44
CA PHE A 240 4.19 2.61 -11.87
C PHE A 240 4.17 1.43 -10.91
N VAL A 241 4.99 0.42 -11.18
CA VAL A 241 5.11 -0.78 -10.36
C VAL A 241 6.38 -0.66 -9.51
N THR A 242 6.26 -0.80 -8.19
CA THR A 242 7.38 -0.63 -7.26
C THR A 242 7.56 -1.87 -6.40
N HIS A 243 8.81 -2.24 -6.15
CA HIS A 243 9.16 -3.22 -5.14
C HIS A 243 9.37 -2.52 -3.80
N ASP A 244 8.47 -2.77 -2.85
CA ASP A 244 8.55 -2.27 -1.48
C ASP A 244 8.16 -3.42 -0.53
N PRO A 245 9.10 -4.31 -0.17
CA PRO A 245 8.80 -5.46 0.68
C PRO A 245 8.26 -4.99 2.03
N ARG A 246 7.18 -5.61 2.48
CA ARG A 246 6.59 -5.29 3.79
C ARG A 246 7.52 -5.73 4.89
N THR A 247 7.71 -4.86 5.87
CA THR A 247 8.61 -5.12 7.00
C THR A 247 7.92 -4.80 8.31
N PHE A 248 8.25 -5.52 9.37
CA PHE A 248 7.96 -5.12 10.74
C PHE A 248 9.26 -4.84 11.49
N THR A 249 9.18 -4.14 12.60
CA THR A 249 10.31 -3.91 13.50
C THR A 249 10.03 -4.62 14.80
N ILE A 250 10.98 -5.38 15.32
CA ILE A 250 10.88 -5.98 16.65
C ILE A 250 11.90 -5.38 17.61
N LEU A 251 11.46 -5.06 18.82
CA LEU A 251 12.25 -4.38 19.85
C LEU A 251 11.97 -4.98 21.23
N GLY A 252 12.87 -4.70 22.19
CA GLY A 252 12.68 -5.06 23.59
C GLY A 252 13.39 -6.35 23.98
N GLN A 253 12.77 -7.14 24.86
CA GLN A 253 13.33 -8.38 25.40
C GLN A 253 13.06 -9.56 24.48
N THR A 254 13.71 -9.54 23.32
CA THR A 254 13.65 -10.59 22.29
C THR A 254 15.06 -11.09 21.97
N SER A 255 15.17 -12.24 21.30
CA SER A 255 16.49 -12.78 20.92
C SER A 255 17.26 -11.86 19.97
N SER A 256 16.58 -11.07 19.14
CA SER A 256 17.22 -10.07 18.28
C SER A 256 16.30 -8.88 17.97
N ASN A 257 16.80 -7.67 18.19
CA ASN A 257 16.09 -6.43 17.84
C ASN A 257 16.48 -6.02 16.42
N SER A 258 15.55 -6.08 15.48
CA SER A 258 15.83 -5.80 14.07
C SER A 258 14.57 -5.41 13.28
N ARG A 259 14.79 -4.93 12.05
CA ARG A 259 13.74 -4.76 11.05
C ARG A 259 13.74 -5.99 10.14
N ILE A 260 12.61 -6.69 10.08
CA ILE A 260 12.49 -8.00 9.41
C ILE A 260 11.47 -7.88 8.25
N PRO A 261 11.84 -8.29 7.02
CA PRO A 261 10.88 -8.43 5.92
C PRO A 261 9.93 -9.60 6.16
N PHE A 262 8.69 -9.50 5.70
CA PHE A 262 7.68 -10.53 5.95
C PHE A 262 8.08 -11.87 5.33
N GLY A 263 8.70 -11.86 4.15
CA GLY A 263 9.07 -13.07 3.40
C GLY A 263 7.86 -13.88 2.88
N SER A 264 6.64 -13.46 3.21
CA SER A 264 5.37 -14.07 2.82
C SER A 264 4.30 -12.99 2.65
N ASN A 265 3.13 -13.40 2.15
CA ASN A 265 2.01 -12.49 2.05
C ASN A 265 1.36 -12.15 3.38
N ASP A 266 1.09 -13.17 4.16
CA ASP A 266 0.39 -13.05 5.42
C ASP A 266 1.39 -13.46 6.48
N LEU A 267 1.58 -12.57 7.45
CA LEU A 267 2.41 -12.80 8.60
C LEU A 267 1.55 -12.52 9.81
N ASN A 268 1.30 -13.55 10.62
CA ASN A 268 0.57 -13.37 11.86
C ASN A 268 1.53 -12.99 13.01
N LEU A 269 0.97 -12.53 14.13
CA LEU A 269 1.77 -12.02 15.25
C LEU A 269 2.71 -13.10 15.81
N LEU A 270 2.26 -14.35 15.91
CA LEU A 270 3.11 -15.43 16.43
C LEU A 270 4.27 -15.74 15.48
N GLU A 271 4.03 -15.78 14.17
CA GLU A 271 5.08 -15.98 13.18
C GLU A 271 6.10 -14.85 13.24
N ALA A 272 5.66 -13.60 13.38
CA ALA A 272 6.56 -12.45 13.50
C ALA A 272 7.44 -12.52 14.77
N ILE A 273 6.87 -12.94 15.90
CA ILE A 273 7.62 -13.18 17.14
C ILE A 273 8.61 -14.34 16.95
N ALA A 274 8.19 -15.42 16.29
CA ALA A 274 9.04 -16.57 16.01
C ALA A 274 10.21 -16.24 15.07
N LEU A 275 9.97 -15.43 14.02
CA LEU A 275 11.01 -14.94 13.11
C LEU A 275 12.11 -14.15 13.83
N ALA A 276 11.77 -13.51 14.95
CA ALA A 276 12.72 -12.78 15.78
C ALA A 276 13.47 -13.65 16.81
N GLY A 277 13.16 -14.95 16.87
CA GLY A 277 13.70 -15.90 17.85
C GLY A 277 12.87 -16.02 19.14
N GLY A 278 11.75 -15.30 19.26
CA GLY A 278 10.93 -15.30 20.47
C GLY A 278 11.37 -14.27 21.52
N GLY A 279 10.71 -14.34 22.68
CA GLY A 279 11.09 -13.56 23.85
C GLY A 279 12.26 -14.19 24.60
N GLU A 280 13.10 -13.38 25.21
CA GLU A 280 14.17 -13.86 26.09
C GLU A 280 13.56 -14.30 27.43
N ASP A 281 13.53 -15.61 27.70
CA ASP A 281 12.82 -16.22 28.84
C ASP A 281 13.20 -15.58 30.19
N SER A 282 14.47 -15.23 30.35
CA SER A 282 14.99 -14.65 31.59
C SER A 282 14.56 -13.20 31.84
N SER A 283 14.08 -12.48 30.82
CA SER A 283 13.86 -11.04 30.90
C SER A 283 12.54 -10.53 30.30
N VAL A 284 11.81 -11.34 29.55
CA VAL A 284 10.55 -10.95 28.90
C VAL A 284 9.35 -11.03 29.84
N ASP A 285 8.47 -10.04 29.80
CA ASP A 285 7.15 -10.14 30.45
C ASP A 285 6.15 -10.76 29.49
N ALA A 286 5.74 -12.01 29.75
CA ALA A 286 4.75 -12.72 28.96
C ALA A 286 3.39 -11.99 28.86
N ARG A 287 3.09 -11.04 29.77
CA ARG A 287 1.88 -10.19 29.70
C ARG A 287 1.89 -9.17 28.58
N GLY A 288 3.07 -8.86 28.06
CA GLY A 288 3.32 -7.59 27.39
C GLY A 288 4.10 -7.77 26.10
N TYR A 289 3.52 -8.48 25.14
CA TYR A 289 3.86 -8.32 23.73
C TYR A 289 2.94 -7.25 23.16
N PHE A 290 3.53 -6.20 22.59
CA PHE A 290 2.78 -5.04 22.11
C PHE A 290 2.98 -4.85 20.61
N VAL A 291 1.91 -4.52 19.88
CA VAL A 291 1.99 -4.07 18.49
C VAL A 291 1.59 -2.60 18.45
N PHE A 292 2.54 -1.72 18.15
CA PHE A 292 2.29 -0.30 17.91
C PHE A 292 1.98 -0.09 16.44
N ARG A 293 0.80 0.47 16.15
CA ARG A 293 0.29 0.61 14.79
C ARG A 293 -0.51 1.90 14.62
N TYR A 294 -0.51 2.43 13.40
CA TYR A 294 -1.49 3.43 12.97
C TYR A 294 -2.62 2.77 12.18
N GLU A 295 -3.87 2.98 12.62
CA GLU A 295 -5.07 2.35 12.07
C GLU A 295 -6.08 3.38 11.56
N GLU A 296 -6.93 2.98 10.62
CA GLU A 296 -7.96 3.86 10.05
C GLU A 296 -9.01 4.27 11.11
N PRO A 297 -9.65 5.44 10.99
CA PRO A 297 -10.64 5.91 11.96
C PRO A 297 -11.80 4.91 12.18
N GLU A 298 -12.22 4.22 11.12
CA GLU A 298 -13.32 3.24 11.17
C GLU A 298 -12.98 2.05 12.08
N ILE A 299 -11.80 1.44 11.90
CA ILE A 299 -11.38 0.28 12.70
C ILE A 299 -11.10 0.69 14.16
N VAL A 300 -10.53 1.88 14.40
CA VAL A 300 -10.29 2.35 15.77
C VAL A 300 -11.62 2.50 16.51
N LYS A 301 -12.62 3.14 15.90
CA LYS A 301 -13.96 3.26 16.53
C LYS A 301 -14.60 1.90 16.81
N LEU A 302 -14.44 0.92 15.92
CA LEU A 302 -14.94 -0.43 16.14
C LEU A 302 -14.22 -1.17 17.28
N LEU A 303 -12.94 -0.87 17.51
CA LEU A 303 -12.12 -1.49 18.57
C LEU A 303 -12.39 -0.89 19.95
N ILE A 304 -12.41 0.44 20.07
CA ILE A 304 -12.52 1.11 21.39
C ILE A 304 -13.90 1.68 21.70
N GLY A 305 -14.78 1.79 20.69
CA GLY A 305 -16.11 2.38 20.80
C GLY A 305 -16.13 3.91 20.71
N ASP A 306 -17.27 4.48 20.27
CA ASP A 306 -17.41 5.91 20.02
C ASP A 306 -17.19 6.79 21.26
N ALA A 307 -17.64 6.34 22.43
CA ALA A 307 -17.50 7.10 23.68
C ALA A 307 -16.02 7.24 24.08
N ARG A 308 -15.26 6.15 24.02
CA ARG A 308 -13.82 6.14 24.32
C ARG A 308 -13.06 6.94 23.27
N PHE A 309 -13.38 6.75 21.99
CA PHE A 309 -12.79 7.51 20.90
C PHE A 309 -12.96 9.02 21.10
N LYS A 310 -14.19 9.48 21.42
CA LYS A 310 -14.45 10.89 21.72
C LYS A 310 -13.65 11.40 22.92
N ALA A 311 -13.60 10.64 24.02
CA ALA A 311 -12.83 11.02 25.19
C ALA A 311 -11.32 11.15 24.91
N LEU A 312 -10.77 10.33 24.01
CA LEU A 312 -9.38 10.45 23.56
C LEU A 312 -9.16 11.68 22.68
N MET A 313 -10.11 12.00 21.79
CA MET A 313 -10.04 13.23 20.98
C MET A 313 -9.95 14.48 21.86
N ASP A 314 -10.73 14.54 22.94
CA ASP A 314 -10.69 15.64 23.93
C ASP A 314 -9.32 15.75 24.62
N LYS A 315 -8.53 14.68 24.63
CA LYS A 315 -7.17 14.62 25.19
C LYS A 315 -6.05 14.88 24.18
N GLY A 316 -6.38 15.19 22.92
CA GLY A 316 -5.39 15.43 21.87
C GLY A 316 -5.00 14.20 21.06
N TYR A 317 -5.88 13.19 20.96
CA TYR A 317 -5.69 12.07 20.06
C TYR A 317 -5.70 12.51 18.60
N ALA A 318 -4.56 12.38 17.94
CA ALA A 318 -4.31 12.98 16.64
C ALA A 318 -3.84 11.94 15.62
N THR A 319 -4.10 12.23 14.34
CA THR A 319 -3.75 11.35 13.22
C THR A 319 -2.32 11.58 12.73
N ASP A 320 -1.77 10.60 12.03
CA ASP A 320 -0.59 10.78 11.19
C ASP A 320 -0.92 11.59 9.92
N LYS A 321 0.10 11.78 9.06
CA LYS A 321 -0.04 12.46 7.76
C LYS A 321 -1.03 11.80 6.79
N ASN A 322 -1.41 10.55 7.04
CA ASN A 322 -2.33 9.77 6.22
C ASN A 322 -3.73 9.69 6.85
N GLY A 323 -4.00 10.39 7.96
CA GLY A 323 -5.31 10.38 8.62
C GLY A 323 -5.54 9.18 9.55
N ARG A 324 -4.51 8.41 9.89
CA ARG A 324 -4.61 7.21 10.72
C ARG A 324 -4.27 7.51 12.18
N PHE A 325 -4.93 6.82 13.11
CA PHE A 325 -4.78 7.02 14.55
C PHE A 325 -3.82 5.99 15.17
N PRO A 326 -2.95 6.40 16.12
CA PRO A 326 -2.04 5.47 16.79
C PRO A 326 -2.78 4.62 17.81
N ILE A 327 -2.62 3.30 17.73
CA ILE A 327 -3.21 2.33 18.64
C ILE A 327 -2.16 1.28 19.01
N VAL A 328 -2.24 0.77 20.23
CA VAL A 328 -1.34 -0.25 20.74
C VAL A 328 -2.15 -1.49 21.06
N TYR A 329 -1.80 -2.61 20.44
CA TYR A 329 -2.40 -3.89 20.76
C TYR A 329 -1.56 -4.59 21.80
N GLN A 330 -2.15 -5.07 22.88
CA GLN A 330 -1.48 -5.85 23.91
C GLN A 330 -1.87 -7.31 23.79
N PHE A 331 -0.86 -8.18 23.78
CA PHE A 331 -1.00 -9.61 23.67
C PHE A 331 -0.38 -10.30 24.89
N ASP A 332 -1.22 -10.99 25.67
CA ASP A 332 -0.83 -11.67 26.92
C ASP A 332 -0.60 -13.17 26.66
N MET A 333 0.66 -13.56 26.49
CA MET A 333 1.08 -14.93 26.20
C MET A 333 1.01 -15.87 27.41
N ARG A 334 0.57 -15.40 28.59
CA ARG A 334 0.31 -16.30 29.72
C ARG A 334 -0.94 -17.17 29.50
N ASN A 335 -1.88 -16.67 28.70
CA ASN A 335 -3.11 -17.37 28.42
C ASN A 335 -2.94 -18.27 27.18
N PRO A 336 -3.31 -19.56 27.23
CA PRO A 336 -3.15 -20.47 26.10
C PRO A 336 -3.92 -20.09 24.84
N ASP A 337 -5.09 -19.46 24.99
CA ASP A 337 -5.93 -18.99 23.89
C ASP A 337 -5.29 -17.84 23.08
N SER A 338 -4.39 -17.07 23.71
CA SER A 338 -3.57 -16.09 22.99
C SER A 338 -2.81 -16.76 21.86
N PHE A 339 -2.25 -17.96 22.03
CA PHE A 339 -1.52 -18.64 20.95
C PHE A 339 -2.39 -19.02 19.74
N ILE A 340 -3.71 -19.14 19.93
CA ILE A 340 -4.65 -19.35 18.83
C ILE A 340 -5.01 -17.99 18.20
N THR A 341 -5.29 -17.00 19.04
CA THR A 341 -5.62 -15.63 18.63
C THR A 341 -4.49 -14.98 17.84
N GLY A 342 -3.24 -15.20 18.24
CA GLY A 342 -2.05 -14.66 17.58
C GLY A 342 -1.80 -15.22 16.18
N GLN A 343 -2.38 -16.38 15.83
CA GLN A 343 -2.38 -16.90 14.45
C GLN A 343 -3.41 -16.17 13.56
N THR A 344 -4.43 -15.56 14.17
CA THR A 344 -5.45 -14.78 13.46
C THR A 344 -5.05 -13.31 13.33
N PHE A 345 -4.34 -12.76 14.31
CA PHE A 345 -3.95 -11.34 14.31
C PHE A 345 -2.88 -11.05 13.24
N PRO A 346 -3.19 -10.28 12.18
CA PRO A 346 -2.23 -10.01 11.12
C PRO A 346 -1.23 -8.94 11.56
N VAL A 347 0.04 -9.10 11.18
CA VAL A 347 1.04 -8.04 11.21
C VAL A 347 0.93 -7.23 9.93
N LYS A 348 0.91 -5.91 10.06
CA LYS A 348 0.81 -4.95 8.94
C LYS A 348 2.16 -4.30 8.68
N ASN A 349 2.30 -3.75 7.48
CA ASN A 349 3.55 -3.10 7.08
C ASN A 349 3.90 -1.96 8.06
N ARG A 350 5.15 -1.96 8.50
CA ARG A 350 5.74 -1.01 9.46
C ARG A 350 5.19 -1.09 10.88
N ASP A 351 4.55 -2.20 11.24
CA ASP A 351 4.27 -2.48 12.65
C ASP A 351 5.55 -2.50 13.47
N VAL A 352 5.45 -2.01 14.71
CA VAL A 352 6.50 -2.17 15.71
C VAL A 352 5.99 -3.14 16.77
N ILE A 353 6.61 -4.32 16.82
CA ILE A 353 6.39 -5.34 17.83
C ILE A 353 7.37 -5.09 18.97
N TYR A 354 6.88 -5.04 20.19
CA TYR A 354 7.69 -4.76 21.37
C TYR A 354 7.43 -5.82 22.44
N ALA A 355 8.47 -6.55 22.83
CA ALA A 355 8.44 -7.46 23.96
C ALA A 355 8.89 -6.71 25.22
N SER A 356 7.96 -6.46 26.13
CA SER A 356 8.24 -5.68 27.33
C SER A 356 9.12 -6.43 28.32
N ARG A 357 9.85 -5.67 29.15
CA ARG A 357 10.69 -6.26 30.19
C ARG A 357 9.88 -6.75 31.38
N HIS A 358 10.29 -7.89 31.93
CA HIS A 358 9.76 -8.41 33.18
C HIS A 358 10.23 -7.57 34.39
N PRO A 359 9.38 -7.32 35.40
CA PRO A 359 9.75 -6.52 36.57
C PRO A 359 10.96 -7.05 37.37
N THR A 360 11.24 -8.36 37.30
CA THR A 360 12.39 -8.95 38.00
C THR A 360 13.73 -8.46 37.45
N VAL A 361 13.79 -8.06 36.17
CA VAL A 361 14.99 -7.51 35.54
C VAL A 361 15.44 -6.23 36.26
N ASP A 362 14.48 -5.38 36.63
CA ASP A 362 14.76 -4.13 37.34
C ASP A 362 15.29 -4.41 38.76
N ILE A 363 14.73 -5.40 39.45
CA ILE A 363 15.18 -5.83 40.79
C ILE A 363 16.62 -6.39 40.71
N GLN A 364 16.91 -7.25 39.73
CA GLN A 364 18.24 -7.82 39.55
C GLN A 364 19.28 -6.74 39.22
N ARG A 365 18.96 -5.77 38.34
CA ARG A 365 19.83 -4.63 38.04
C ARG A 365 20.05 -3.73 39.24
N PHE A 366 19.01 -3.49 40.04
CA PHE A 366 19.14 -2.74 41.28
C PHE A 366 20.10 -3.44 42.25
N LEU A 367 19.89 -4.73 42.51
CA LEU A 367 20.75 -5.52 43.39
C LEU A 367 22.19 -5.61 42.87
N SER A 368 22.40 -5.73 41.56
CA SER A 368 23.76 -5.74 40.99
C SER A 368 24.48 -4.40 41.20
N LEU A 369 23.80 -3.26 40.98
CA LEU A 369 24.36 -1.94 41.22
C LEU A 369 24.68 -1.69 42.71
N VAL A 370 23.83 -2.16 43.63
CA VAL A 370 24.03 -1.99 45.09
C VAL A 370 25.07 -2.97 45.66
N SER A 371 25.24 -4.15 45.07
CA SER A 371 26.19 -5.17 45.53
C SER A 371 27.65 -4.90 45.12
N GLN A 372 27.89 -4.16 44.03
CA GLN A 372 29.23 -3.83 43.54
C GLN A 372 30.10 -3.08 44.58
N PRO A 373 29.61 -2.03 45.29
CA PRO A 373 30.38 -1.37 46.35
C PRO A 373 30.61 -2.27 47.58
N VAL A 374 29.67 -3.15 47.91
CA VAL A 374 29.75 -4.03 49.10
C VAL A 374 30.82 -5.11 48.92
N GLY A 375 31.01 -5.61 47.70
CA GLY A 375 32.10 -6.53 47.35
C GLY A 375 33.49 -5.88 47.49
N VAL A 376 33.62 -4.60 47.14
CA VAL A 376 34.89 -3.84 47.29
C VAL A 376 35.16 -3.55 48.77
N ALA A 377 34.15 -3.13 49.54
CA ALA A 377 34.31 -2.86 50.97
C ALA A 377 34.66 -4.13 51.79
N SER A 378 34.04 -5.26 51.48
CA SER A 378 34.39 -6.55 52.12
C SER A 378 35.75 -7.10 51.68
N GLY A 379 36.21 -6.77 50.48
CA GLY A 379 37.59 -7.04 50.02
C GLY A 379 38.65 -6.18 50.71
N VAL A 380 38.36 -4.89 50.97
CA VAL A 380 39.27 -3.97 51.66
C VAL A 380 39.40 -4.32 53.16
N VAL A 381 38.30 -4.69 53.82
CA VAL A 381 38.34 -5.11 55.24
C VAL A 381 39.18 -6.39 55.43
N ARG A 382 39.20 -7.30 54.45
CA ARG A 382 40.05 -8.51 54.47
C ARG A 382 41.52 -8.25 54.12
N LEU A 383 41.86 -7.08 53.59
CA LEU A 383 43.25 -6.67 53.32
C LEU A 383 43.85 -5.83 54.46
N SER A 384 43.03 -5.43 55.44
CA SER A 384 43.44 -4.65 56.61
C SER A 384 43.54 -5.44 57.92
N GLU A 385 43.21 -6.73 57.90
CA GLU A 385 43.63 -7.74 58.90
C GLU A 385 44.87 -8.47 58.38
#